data_AF-A0A0C1E522-F1
#
_entry.id   AF-A0A0C1E522-F1
#
_cell.length_a   1.000
_cell.length_b   1.000
_cell.length_c   1.000
_cell.angle_alpha   90.00
_cell.angle_beta   90.00
_cell.angle_gamma   90.00
#
_symmetry.space_group_name_H-M   'P 1'
#
loop_
_entity.id
_entity.type
_entity.pdbx_description
1 polymer ?
#
loop_
_entity_poly.entity_id
_entity_poly.type
_entity_poly.pdbx_seq_one_letter_code
_entity_poly.pdbx_strand_id
1 'polypeptide(L)'
;MSDDRSLLELPSKKLFQHISVKGFWLGLAYCLISLGAAEVTYFLYNGAFYFESSNPLILSLSEYDDASLGSILEQLLFRIQIQPFNLLSFAIFICAITHTFFTHKFTEMSNRLKALQSDLTIQNPINNFKIEVFHFLGEVEVAFGVWVIPLILCMGYIYNWNTVIHYLNGISYIEPLFVVVIMGITSTKPIIHLAEKSLKWVARLGGESVKSWWWALLTVGPLAGSFITEPGAMTICAMLLAKQFYHLKPSPLLAYATLGLLFTNISIGGILTTFAAPPVLMVSKVWDWNTPNMLMQFGWKAICGILIANFLYYRFFQKEFVQLEKQRQQFRETEEESESIPVWICLAHVFFLTWIVVHSHYPVVFIGSFLLFIGFYRATLPFQWELELKTPILVGFFLAGLVIHGTLQAWWIAPLLGHASNEILIGLSIILTAFNDNAEITFLATLIPTFTDQMKYAVVAGAVTGGGLTVIANAPNPLGQAILNKYFADGISTLYLFLGALIPTLIMASMFYFF
;
A
#
# COMPACT_ATOMS: atom_id res chain seq x y z
N MET A 1 -58.94 -44.34 30.30
CA MET A 1 -58.78 -43.32 31.37
C MET A 1 -57.37 -42.78 31.30
N SER A 2 -57.26 -41.47 31.52
CA SER A 2 -56.08 -40.58 31.58
C SER A 2 -55.49 -40.04 30.27
N ASP A 3 -55.95 -38.82 29.97
CA ASP A 3 -55.17 -37.59 29.78
C ASP A 3 -54.39 -37.35 28.48
N ASP A 4 -55.11 -36.78 27.50
CA ASP A 4 -54.59 -35.84 26.51
C ASP A 4 -54.76 -34.40 27.03
N ARG A 5 -53.66 -33.75 27.41
CA ARG A 5 -53.59 -32.29 27.59
C ARG A 5 -52.72 -31.70 26.49
N SER A 6 -53.37 -31.16 25.48
CA SER A 6 -52.80 -30.25 24.49
C SER A 6 -52.32 -28.96 25.19
N LEU A 7 -51.01 -28.82 25.34
CA LEU A 7 -50.37 -27.55 25.70
C LEU A 7 -50.05 -26.77 24.43
N LEU A 8 -50.67 -25.60 24.33
CA LEU A 8 -50.35 -24.52 23.40
C LEU A 8 -48.91 -24.04 23.63
N GLU A 9 -48.00 -24.32 22.69
CA GLU A 9 -46.74 -23.59 22.58
C GLU A 9 -46.94 -22.34 21.71
N LEU A 10 -46.82 -21.17 22.35
CA LEU A 10 -46.64 -19.87 21.72
C LEU A 10 -45.36 -19.87 20.86
N PRO A 11 -45.32 -19.17 19.70
CA PRO A 11 -44.09 -19.03 18.95
C PRO A 11 -43.10 -18.21 19.78
N SER A 12 -42.01 -18.87 20.16
CA SER A 12 -40.91 -18.29 20.91
C SER A 12 -40.21 -17.20 20.09
N LYS A 13 -39.92 -16.10 20.80
CA LYS A 13 -39.03 -14.99 20.44
C LYS A 13 -37.76 -15.50 19.72
N LYS A 14 -37.77 -15.48 18.39
CA LYS A 14 -36.57 -15.67 17.54
C LYS A 14 -36.53 -14.65 16.40
N LEU A 15 -36.79 -13.37 16.71
CA LEU A 15 -36.61 -12.28 15.74
C LEU A 15 -35.54 -11.25 16.13
N PHE A 16 -34.95 -11.35 17.32
CA PHE A 16 -33.93 -10.40 17.76
C PHE A 16 -32.85 -11.12 18.54
N GLN A 17 -31.92 -11.78 17.83
CA GLN A 17 -30.57 -12.09 18.33
C GLN A 17 -29.81 -12.80 17.22
N HIS A 18 -29.26 -12.02 16.30
CA HIS A 18 -27.95 -12.20 15.65
C HIS A 18 -27.88 -11.16 14.54
N ILE A 19 -27.75 -9.89 14.92
CA ILE A 19 -27.02 -8.97 14.05
C ILE A 19 -25.60 -9.55 14.06
N SER A 20 -25.29 -10.39 13.07
CA SER A 20 -23.93 -10.86 12.92
C SER A 20 -23.05 -9.63 12.81
N VAL A 21 -21.89 -9.62 13.46
CA VAL A 21 -20.93 -8.52 13.35
C VAL A 21 -20.67 -8.18 11.87
N LYS A 22 -20.74 -9.18 10.97
CA LYS A 22 -20.72 -8.99 9.51
C LYS A 22 -21.86 -8.13 8.97
N GLY A 23 -23.10 -8.34 9.43
CA GLY A 23 -24.28 -7.54 9.05
C GLY A 23 -24.24 -6.11 9.59
N PHE A 24 -23.66 -5.90 10.78
CA PHE A 24 -23.45 -4.56 11.33
C PHE A 24 -22.46 -3.74 10.49
N TRP A 25 -21.31 -4.32 10.14
CA TRP A 25 -20.31 -3.61 9.30
C TRP A 25 -20.74 -3.42 7.86
N LEU A 26 -21.45 -4.40 7.25
CA LEU A 26 -22.07 -4.22 5.93
C LEU A 26 -23.16 -3.15 5.96
N GLY A 27 -23.95 -3.12 7.03
CA GLY A 27 -24.95 -2.07 7.27
C GLY A 27 -24.30 -0.70 7.45
N LEU A 28 -23.19 -0.60 8.18
CA LEU A 28 -22.43 0.63 8.35
C LEU A 28 -21.80 1.10 7.03
N ALA A 29 -21.24 0.20 6.23
CA ALA A 29 -20.68 0.50 4.90
C ALA A 29 -21.75 1.04 3.95
N TYR A 30 -22.88 0.33 3.89
CA TYR A 30 -24.03 0.75 3.10
C TYR A 30 -24.55 2.08 3.62
N CYS A 31 -24.68 2.26 4.93
CA CYS A 31 -25.09 3.53 5.53
C CYS A 31 -24.11 4.66 5.20
N LEU A 32 -22.79 4.46 5.23
CA LEU A 32 -21.80 5.50 4.92
C LEU A 32 -21.73 5.82 3.43
N ILE A 33 -21.81 4.81 2.56
CA ILE A 33 -21.86 5.01 1.10
C ILE A 33 -23.19 5.63 0.70
N SER A 34 -24.29 5.22 1.33
CA SER A 34 -25.62 5.83 1.10
C SER A 34 -25.77 7.17 1.78
N LEU A 35 -25.10 7.47 2.90
CA LEU A 35 -25.00 8.81 3.49
C LEU A 35 -24.15 9.71 2.59
N GLY A 36 -23.01 9.25 2.11
CA GLY A 36 -22.19 10.01 1.15
C GLY A 36 -22.96 10.26 -0.15
N ALA A 37 -23.64 9.24 -0.69
CA ALA A 37 -24.50 9.40 -1.85
C ALA A 37 -25.72 10.28 -1.54
N ALA A 38 -26.32 10.19 -0.36
CA ALA A 38 -27.47 11.01 0.03
C ALA A 38 -27.08 12.45 0.36
N GLU A 39 -25.89 12.71 0.90
CA GLU A 39 -25.34 14.05 1.10
C GLU A 39 -24.94 14.65 -0.24
N VAL A 40 -24.30 13.89 -1.13
CA VAL A 40 -24.06 14.32 -2.52
C VAL A 40 -25.40 14.62 -3.19
N THR A 41 -26.41 13.76 -3.04
CA THR A 41 -27.74 13.96 -3.66
C THR A 41 -28.48 15.13 -3.02
N TYR A 42 -28.46 15.28 -1.69
CA TYR A 42 -29.07 16.37 -0.93
C TYR A 42 -28.37 17.70 -1.23
N PHE A 43 -27.05 17.70 -1.38
CA PHE A 43 -26.25 18.86 -1.74
C PHE A 43 -26.48 19.24 -3.20
N LEU A 44 -26.53 18.28 -4.13
CA LEU A 44 -26.90 18.53 -5.54
C LEU A 44 -28.35 19.04 -5.66
N TYR A 45 -29.26 18.52 -4.82
CA TYR A 45 -30.68 18.90 -4.79
C TYR A 45 -30.91 20.29 -4.17
N ASN A 46 -30.24 20.64 -3.06
CA ASN A 46 -30.35 21.96 -2.42
C ASN A 46 -29.43 23.02 -3.03
N GLY A 47 -28.31 22.61 -3.64
CA GLY A 47 -27.38 23.47 -4.38
C GLY A 47 -27.95 23.98 -5.70
N ALA A 48 -29.12 23.49 -6.12
CA ALA A 48 -29.84 23.97 -7.30
C ALA A 48 -30.31 25.43 -7.21
N PHE A 49 -30.20 26.11 -6.05
CA PHE A 49 -30.71 27.48 -5.90
C PHE A 49 -29.73 28.57 -5.48
N TYR A 50 -28.58 28.32 -4.84
CA TYR A 50 -27.71 29.42 -4.35
C TYR A 50 -26.24 29.02 -4.12
N PHE A 51 -25.48 28.65 -5.14
CA PHE A 51 -24.03 28.52 -4.99
C PHE A 51 -23.26 29.04 -6.21
N GLU A 52 -23.24 30.36 -6.41
CA GLU A 52 -22.14 31.01 -7.12
C GLU A 52 -21.00 31.21 -6.10
N SER A 53 -20.01 30.33 -6.11
CA SER A 53 -18.78 30.59 -5.35
C SER A 53 -17.99 31.68 -6.05
N SER A 54 -17.86 32.85 -5.40
CA SER A 54 -16.92 33.91 -5.82
C SER A 54 -15.47 33.62 -5.42
N ASN A 55 -15.27 32.59 -4.58
CA ASN A 55 -13.95 32.19 -4.08
C ASN A 55 -13.29 31.18 -5.03
N PRO A 56 -11.95 31.20 -5.15
CA PRO A 56 -11.23 30.15 -5.86
C PRO A 56 -11.48 28.78 -5.20
N LEU A 57 -11.38 27.71 -6.00
CA LEU A 57 -11.63 26.33 -5.55
C LEU A 57 -10.80 25.94 -4.32
N ILE A 58 -9.54 26.38 -4.28
CA ILE A 58 -8.62 26.17 -3.17
C ILE A 58 -8.26 27.53 -2.59
N LEU A 59 -8.43 27.65 -1.27
CA LEU A 59 -7.93 28.76 -0.48
C LEU A 59 -6.68 28.29 0.27
N SER A 60 -5.64 29.11 0.26
CA SER A 60 -4.46 28.92 1.09
C SER A 60 -4.82 29.02 2.57
N LEU A 61 -4.07 28.32 3.42
CA LEU A 61 -4.34 28.29 4.86
C LEU A 61 -4.32 29.70 5.50
N SER A 62 -3.50 30.61 4.97
CA SER A 62 -3.42 32.00 5.43
C SER A 62 -4.63 32.85 5.05
N GLU A 63 -5.34 32.52 3.97
CA GLU A 63 -6.52 33.28 3.52
C GLU A 63 -7.75 33.06 4.41
N TYR A 64 -7.74 32.01 5.24
CA TYR A 64 -8.79 31.80 6.23
C TYR A 64 -8.68 32.77 7.42
N ASP A 65 -7.50 33.33 7.72
CA ASP A 65 -7.27 34.25 8.85
C ASP A 65 -7.92 33.81 10.19
N ASP A 66 -7.85 32.52 10.49
CA ASP A 66 -8.59 31.89 11.58
C ASP A 66 -7.70 31.51 12.78
N ALA A 67 -6.44 31.97 12.78
CA ALA A 67 -5.47 31.71 13.84
C ALA A 67 -5.88 32.27 15.22
N SER A 68 -6.77 33.27 15.25
CA SER A 68 -7.31 33.85 16.48
C SER A 68 -8.46 33.06 17.11
N LEU A 69 -9.01 32.06 16.42
CA LEU A 69 -10.10 31.23 16.94
C LEU A 69 -9.55 30.22 17.97
N GLY A 70 -10.24 30.12 19.11
CA GLY A 70 -9.73 29.44 20.30
C GLY A 70 -9.78 27.91 20.25
N SER A 71 -10.66 27.31 19.45
CA SER A 71 -10.78 25.86 19.32
C SER A 71 -10.64 25.36 17.87
N ILE A 72 -10.11 24.14 17.72
CA ILE A 72 -10.00 23.47 16.41
C ILE A 72 -11.39 23.33 15.77
N LEU A 73 -12.42 22.99 16.55
CA LEU A 73 -13.78 22.85 16.03
C LEU A 73 -14.32 24.17 15.46
N GLU A 74 -14.08 25.31 16.13
CA GLU A 74 -14.46 26.63 15.62
C GLU A 74 -13.74 26.96 14.33
N GLN A 75 -12.43 26.68 14.24
CA GLN A 75 -11.65 26.86 12.99
C GLN A 75 -12.24 26.03 11.85
N LEU A 76 -12.51 24.74 12.07
CA LEU A 76 -13.07 23.86 11.03
C LEU A 76 -14.45 24.33 10.57
N LEU A 77 -15.35 24.67 11.49
CA LEU A 77 -16.68 25.17 11.16
C LEU A 77 -16.61 26.49 10.39
N PHE A 78 -15.70 27.39 10.77
CA PHE A 78 -15.48 28.65 10.08
C PHE A 78 -14.94 28.44 8.65
N ARG A 79 -13.96 27.54 8.46
CA ARG A 79 -13.44 27.18 7.13
C ARG A 79 -14.52 26.57 6.23
N ILE A 80 -15.41 25.75 6.78
CA ILE A 80 -16.56 25.19 6.05
C ILE A 80 -17.54 26.30 5.63
N GLN A 81 -17.79 27.31 6.48
CA GLN A 81 -18.66 28.43 6.12
C GLN A 81 -18.08 29.28 4.99
N ILE A 82 -16.76 29.52 4.99
CA ILE A 82 -16.08 30.27 3.93
C ILE A 82 -16.01 29.48 2.62
N GLN A 83 -15.71 28.18 2.71
CA GLN A 83 -15.56 27.30 1.56
C GLN A 83 -16.34 25.98 1.77
N PRO A 84 -17.66 25.95 1.50
CA PRO A 84 -18.47 24.75 1.70
C PRO A 84 -18.05 23.56 0.84
N PHE A 85 -17.36 23.80 -0.28
CA PHE A 85 -16.78 22.72 -1.08
C PHE A 85 -15.79 21.85 -0.28
N ASN A 86 -15.14 22.40 0.74
CA ASN A 86 -14.24 21.65 1.63
C ASN A 86 -14.95 20.46 2.28
N LEU A 87 -16.18 20.66 2.78
CA LEU A 87 -16.95 19.60 3.42
C LEU A 87 -17.31 18.49 2.43
N LEU A 88 -17.73 18.85 1.22
CA LEU A 88 -18.04 17.89 0.16
C LEU A 88 -16.81 17.08 -0.26
N SER A 89 -15.67 17.76 -0.46
CA SER A 89 -14.42 17.10 -0.80
C SER A 89 -13.93 16.16 0.32
N PHE A 90 -14.12 16.55 1.58
CA PHE A 90 -13.83 15.72 2.74
C PHE A 90 -14.73 14.49 2.81
N ALA A 91 -16.04 14.63 2.60
CA ALA A 91 -16.97 13.51 2.59
C ALA A 91 -16.59 12.48 1.51
N ILE A 92 -16.28 12.94 0.30
CA ILE A 92 -15.82 12.09 -0.80
C ILE A 92 -14.49 11.39 -0.46
N PHE A 93 -13.54 12.11 0.14
CA PHE A 93 -12.26 11.56 0.58
C PHE A 93 -12.43 10.48 1.65
N ILE A 94 -13.29 10.70 2.65
CA ILE A 94 -13.63 9.70 3.67
C ILE A 94 -14.33 8.48 3.05
N CYS A 95 -15.16 8.67 2.03
CA CYS A 95 -15.74 7.56 1.28
C CYS A 95 -14.67 6.74 0.53
N ALA A 96 -13.63 7.39 0.00
CA ALA A 96 -12.48 6.70 -0.62
C ALA A 96 -11.70 5.85 0.40
N ILE A 97 -11.35 6.43 1.55
CA ILE A 97 -10.72 5.70 2.66
C ILE A 97 -11.59 4.52 3.11
N THR A 98 -12.88 4.78 3.30
CA THR A 98 -13.85 3.76 3.70
C THR A 98 -13.89 2.63 2.67
N HIS A 99 -13.91 2.95 1.38
CA HIS A 99 -13.89 1.97 0.30
C HIS A 99 -12.66 1.05 0.39
N THR A 100 -11.47 1.57 0.70
CA THR A 100 -10.25 0.77 0.89
C THR A 100 -10.45 -0.36 1.91
N PHE A 101 -11.15 -0.11 3.03
CA PHE A 101 -11.48 -1.13 4.03
C PHE A 101 -12.48 -2.19 3.54
N PHE A 102 -13.32 -1.86 2.55
CA PHE A 102 -14.33 -2.75 1.99
C PHE A 102 -13.88 -3.48 0.71
N THR A 103 -12.71 -3.19 0.17
CA THR A 103 -12.10 -3.87 -1.00
C THR A 103 -12.21 -5.41 -0.92
N HIS A 104 -11.84 -6.02 0.22
CA HIS A 104 -11.95 -7.48 0.39
C HIS A 104 -13.38 -8.01 0.21
N LYS A 105 -14.41 -7.20 0.52
CA LYS A 105 -15.81 -7.57 0.30
C LYS A 105 -16.19 -7.55 -1.17
N PHE A 106 -15.67 -6.61 -1.95
CA PHE A 106 -15.83 -6.60 -3.40
C PHE A 106 -15.13 -7.81 -4.02
N THR A 107 -13.92 -8.15 -3.57
CA THR A 107 -13.20 -9.36 -3.99
C THR A 107 -13.94 -10.65 -3.62
N GLU A 108 -14.48 -10.74 -2.39
CA GLU A 108 -15.32 -11.87 -1.95
C GLU A 108 -16.57 -12.00 -2.82
N MET A 109 -17.21 -10.88 -3.16
CA MET A 109 -18.37 -10.85 -4.06
C MET A 109 -18.01 -11.32 -5.46
N SER A 110 -16.89 -10.83 -6.03
CA SER A 110 -16.38 -11.27 -7.33
C SER A 110 -16.15 -12.77 -7.35
N ASN A 111 -15.51 -13.33 -6.32
CA ASN A 111 -15.24 -14.76 -6.21
C ASN A 111 -16.53 -15.59 -6.06
N ARG A 112 -17.51 -15.11 -5.29
CA ARG A 112 -18.83 -15.77 -5.18
C ARG A 112 -19.58 -15.76 -6.52
N LEU A 113 -19.57 -14.65 -7.24
CA LEU A 113 -20.19 -14.55 -8.56
C LEU A 113 -19.48 -15.46 -9.58
N LYS A 114 -18.14 -15.54 -9.54
CA LYS A 114 -17.35 -16.50 -10.34
C LYS A 114 -17.75 -17.96 -10.06
N ALA A 115 -17.89 -18.33 -8.79
CA ALA A 115 -18.29 -19.68 -8.39
C ALA A 115 -19.72 -20.04 -8.83
N LEU A 116 -20.66 -19.09 -8.75
CA LEU A 116 -22.03 -19.29 -9.26
C LEU A 116 -22.07 -19.41 -10.79
N GLN A 117 -21.10 -18.83 -11.49
CA GLN A 117 -21.01 -18.90 -12.94
C GLN A 117 -20.30 -20.15 -13.45
N SER A 118 -19.33 -20.73 -12.72
CA SER A 118 -18.72 -22.00 -13.11
C SER A 118 -19.72 -23.17 -13.16
N ASP A 119 -20.83 -23.07 -12.41
CA ASP A 119 -21.93 -24.05 -12.41
C ASP A 119 -22.95 -23.83 -13.55
N LEU A 120 -22.89 -22.70 -14.27
CA LEU A 120 -23.79 -22.35 -15.37
C LEU A 120 -23.00 -22.27 -16.69
N THR A 121 -23.22 -23.24 -17.59
CA THR A 121 -22.56 -23.41 -18.91
C THR A 121 -22.78 -22.27 -19.92
N ILE A 122 -23.32 -21.12 -19.50
CA ILE A 122 -23.58 -19.96 -20.35
C ILE A 122 -22.65 -18.82 -19.92
N GLN A 123 -21.57 -18.62 -20.68
CA GLN A 123 -20.71 -17.43 -20.58
C GLN A 123 -21.49 -16.20 -21.08
N ASN A 124 -22.30 -15.59 -20.20
CA ASN A 124 -22.95 -14.32 -20.51
C ASN A 124 -21.91 -13.19 -20.37
N PRO A 125 -21.61 -12.42 -21.43
CA PRO A 125 -20.61 -11.35 -21.40
C PRO A 125 -20.94 -10.26 -20.35
N ILE A 126 -22.21 -10.04 -20.02
CA ILE A 126 -22.63 -9.06 -19.00
C ILE A 126 -22.31 -9.56 -17.58
N ASN A 127 -22.45 -10.86 -17.32
CA ASN A 127 -22.10 -11.43 -16.01
C ASN A 127 -20.58 -11.43 -15.81
N ASN A 128 -19.81 -11.70 -16.88
CA ASN A 128 -18.36 -11.53 -16.89
C ASN A 128 -17.96 -10.08 -16.56
N PHE A 129 -18.64 -9.09 -17.16
CA PHE A 129 -18.37 -7.69 -16.87
C PHE A 129 -18.67 -7.32 -15.41
N LYS A 130 -19.80 -7.76 -14.84
CA LYS A 130 -20.12 -7.52 -13.43
C LYS A 130 -19.06 -8.12 -12.49
N ILE A 131 -18.63 -9.35 -12.76
CA ILE A 131 -17.55 -10.01 -12.01
C ILE A 131 -16.28 -9.18 -12.04
N GLU A 132 -15.92 -8.66 -13.22
CA GLU A 132 -14.72 -7.86 -13.41
C GLU A 132 -14.84 -6.49 -12.72
N VAL A 133 -16.01 -5.87 -12.71
CA VAL A 133 -16.27 -4.64 -11.94
C VAL A 133 -16.07 -4.89 -10.44
N PHE A 134 -16.63 -5.97 -9.88
CA PHE A 134 -16.42 -6.33 -8.47
C PHE A 134 -14.96 -6.68 -8.18
N HIS A 135 -14.26 -7.29 -9.13
CA HIS A 135 -12.84 -7.59 -9.01
C HIS A 135 -12.02 -6.29 -8.98
N PHE A 136 -12.27 -5.38 -9.93
CA PHE A 136 -11.62 -4.09 -10.04
C PHE A 136 -11.85 -3.21 -8.81
N LEU A 137 -13.10 -3.11 -8.32
CA LEU A 137 -13.43 -2.41 -7.07
C LEU A 137 -12.86 -3.11 -5.82
N GLY A 138 -12.41 -4.36 -5.96
CA GLY A 138 -11.76 -5.14 -4.90
C GLY A 138 -10.25 -4.92 -4.81
N GLU A 139 -9.63 -4.24 -5.77
CA GLU A 139 -8.21 -3.86 -5.71
C GLU A 139 -8.07 -2.61 -4.83
N VAL A 140 -7.16 -2.64 -3.86
CA VAL A 140 -6.98 -1.54 -2.89
C VAL A 140 -6.51 -0.25 -3.56
N GLU A 141 -5.71 -0.39 -4.62
CA GLU A 141 -5.16 0.71 -5.40
C GLU A 141 -6.21 1.44 -6.25
N VAL A 142 -7.38 0.82 -6.48
CA VAL A 142 -8.45 1.39 -7.31
C VAL A 142 -9.29 2.40 -6.53
N ALA A 143 -9.36 2.28 -5.20
CA ALA A 143 -10.28 3.02 -4.36
C ALA A 143 -10.21 4.53 -4.61
N PHE A 144 -9.05 5.16 -4.38
CA PHE A 144 -8.89 6.61 -4.55
C PHE A 144 -9.17 7.09 -5.97
N GLY A 145 -8.66 6.36 -6.97
CA GLY A 145 -8.84 6.75 -8.37
C GLY A 145 -10.29 6.70 -8.84
N VAL A 146 -11.10 5.73 -8.39
CA VAL A 146 -12.53 5.69 -8.72
C VAL A 146 -13.28 6.85 -8.07
N TRP A 147 -12.94 7.21 -6.84
CA TRP A 147 -13.59 8.33 -6.13
C TRP A 147 -13.21 9.72 -6.69
N VAL A 148 -12.24 9.81 -7.61
CA VAL A 148 -12.00 11.04 -8.39
C VAL A 148 -13.20 11.38 -9.29
N ILE A 149 -13.94 10.38 -9.78
CA ILE A 149 -15.10 10.58 -10.66
C ILE A 149 -16.18 11.44 -9.98
N PRO A 150 -16.75 11.06 -8.81
CA PRO A 150 -17.72 11.90 -8.12
C PRO A 150 -17.14 13.25 -7.70
N LEU A 151 -15.85 13.34 -7.35
CA LEU A 151 -15.21 14.63 -7.04
C LEU A 151 -15.26 15.59 -8.23
N ILE A 152 -14.84 15.13 -9.42
CA ILE A 152 -14.86 15.92 -10.65
C ILE A 152 -16.28 16.32 -11.04
N LEU A 153 -17.26 15.40 -10.91
CA LEU A 153 -18.65 15.69 -11.22
C LEU A 153 -19.22 16.77 -10.30
N CYS A 154 -18.99 16.66 -8.99
CA CYS A 154 -19.38 17.68 -8.02
C CYS A 154 -18.70 19.02 -8.27
N MET A 155 -17.40 19.02 -8.54
CA MET A 155 -16.62 20.23 -8.84
C MET A 155 -17.12 20.93 -10.12
N GLY A 156 -17.39 20.14 -11.17
CA GLY A 156 -17.91 20.65 -12.44
C GLY A 156 -19.33 21.19 -12.33
N TYR A 157 -20.16 20.60 -11.46
CA TYR A 157 -21.51 21.07 -11.17
C TYR A 157 -21.55 22.37 -10.37
N ILE A 158 -20.71 22.50 -9.33
CA ILE A 158 -20.71 23.66 -8.42
C ILE A 158 -19.99 24.87 -9.03
N TYR A 159 -18.89 24.63 -9.74
CA TYR A 159 -18.08 25.70 -10.32
C TYR A 159 -18.28 25.78 -11.83
N ASN A 160 -17.62 24.90 -12.57
CA ASN A 160 -17.75 24.66 -14.02
C ASN A 160 -16.62 23.71 -14.46
N TRP A 161 -16.69 23.24 -15.72
CA TRP A 161 -15.67 22.37 -16.31
C TRP A 161 -14.28 23.04 -16.44
N ASN A 162 -14.21 24.36 -16.66
CA ASN A 162 -12.91 25.04 -16.76
C ASN A 162 -12.16 25.02 -15.43
N THR A 163 -12.86 25.21 -14.30
CA THR A 163 -12.29 25.07 -12.96
C THR A 163 -11.76 23.66 -12.71
N VAL A 164 -12.50 22.63 -13.14
CA VAL A 164 -12.05 21.23 -13.07
C VAL A 164 -10.74 21.04 -13.82
N ILE A 165 -10.68 21.45 -15.09
CA ILE A 165 -9.47 21.28 -15.92
C ILE A 165 -8.30 22.10 -15.37
N HIS A 166 -8.54 23.34 -14.92
CA HIS A 166 -7.51 24.16 -14.29
C HIS A 166 -6.95 23.49 -13.04
N TYR A 167 -7.82 22.94 -12.19
CA TYR A 167 -7.42 22.20 -11.00
C TYR A 167 -6.57 20.98 -11.36
N LEU A 168 -7.06 20.10 -12.24
CA LEU A 168 -6.35 18.89 -12.66
C LEU A 168 -5.00 19.22 -13.31
N ASN A 169 -4.92 20.27 -14.14
CA ASN A 169 -3.65 20.71 -14.73
C ASN A 169 -2.66 21.28 -13.70
N GLY A 170 -3.14 21.74 -12.55
CA GLY A 170 -2.31 22.21 -11.44
C GLY A 170 -1.68 21.09 -10.61
N ILE A 171 -2.15 19.85 -10.76
CA ILE A 171 -1.65 18.70 -10.01
C ILE A 171 -0.33 18.16 -10.61
N SER A 172 0.66 17.88 -9.76
CA SER A 172 1.87 17.15 -10.15
C SER A 172 1.57 15.66 -10.26
N TYR A 173 1.62 15.13 -11.49
CA TYR A 173 1.54 13.69 -11.76
C TYR A 173 2.91 13.03 -11.93
N ILE A 174 4.00 13.74 -11.64
CA ILE A 174 5.37 13.26 -11.84
C ILE A 174 5.58 11.98 -11.04
N GLU A 175 5.20 12.01 -9.77
CA GLU A 175 5.37 10.93 -8.80
C GLU A 175 4.56 9.66 -9.21
N PRO A 176 3.24 9.72 -9.47
CA PRO A 176 2.48 8.59 -10.00
C PRO A 176 3.06 8.00 -11.29
N LEU A 177 3.41 8.85 -12.27
CA LEU A 177 3.90 8.39 -13.58
C LEU A 177 5.29 7.74 -13.46
N PHE A 178 6.16 8.29 -12.62
CA PHE A 178 7.48 7.74 -12.36
C PHE A 178 7.38 6.35 -11.73
N VAL A 179 6.47 6.17 -10.76
CA VAL A 179 6.23 4.86 -10.11
C VAL A 179 5.78 3.80 -11.12
N VAL A 180 4.88 4.12 -12.04
CA VAL A 180 4.44 3.19 -13.11
C VAL A 180 5.63 2.73 -13.96
N VAL A 181 6.48 3.68 -14.37
CA VAL A 181 7.63 3.42 -15.23
C VAL A 181 8.70 2.58 -14.51
N ILE A 182 9.08 2.98 -13.30
CA ILE A 182 10.15 2.29 -12.58
C ILE A 182 9.71 0.88 -12.17
N MET A 183 8.48 0.71 -11.66
CA MET A 183 7.95 -0.60 -11.34
C MET A 183 7.86 -1.49 -12.59
N GLY A 184 7.40 -0.95 -13.72
CA GLY A 184 7.35 -1.67 -14.99
C GLY A 184 8.71 -2.23 -15.42
N ILE A 185 9.79 -1.43 -15.34
CA ILE A 185 11.14 -1.89 -15.67
C ILE A 185 11.68 -2.87 -14.63
N THR A 186 11.50 -2.58 -13.34
CA THR A 186 12.06 -3.42 -12.25
C THR A 186 11.40 -4.79 -12.14
N SER A 187 10.16 -4.95 -12.60
CA SER A 187 9.45 -6.23 -12.66
C SER A 187 9.88 -7.13 -13.81
N THR A 188 10.87 -6.72 -14.63
CA THR A 188 11.36 -7.55 -15.73
C THR A 188 12.29 -8.67 -15.28
N LYS A 189 12.26 -9.79 -16.02
CA LYS A 189 13.08 -10.98 -15.75
C LYS A 189 14.59 -10.66 -15.59
N PRO A 190 15.24 -9.82 -16.43
CA PRO A 190 16.65 -9.51 -16.28
C PRO A 190 17.01 -8.79 -14.98
N ILE A 191 16.16 -7.89 -14.50
CA ILE A 191 16.37 -7.18 -13.23
C ILE A 191 16.15 -8.13 -12.05
N ILE A 192 15.05 -8.88 -12.08
CA ILE A 192 14.72 -9.89 -11.05
C ILE A 192 15.83 -10.95 -10.94
N HIS A 193 16.32 -11.47 -12.07
CA HIS A 193 17.40 -12.47 -12.09
C HIS A 193 18.73 -11.92 -11.58
N LEU A 194 19.04 -10.65 -11.87
CA LEU A 194 20.22 -9.99 -11.35
C LEU A 194 20.17 -9.87 -9.82
N ALA A 195 19.01 -9.49 -9.28
CA ALA A 195 18.78 -9.43 -7.84
C ALA A 195 18.82 -10.82 -7.19
N GLU A 196 18.21 -11.85 -7.79
CA GLU A 196 18.29 -13.24 -7.32
C GLU A 196 19.75 -13.74 -7.28
N LYS A 197 20.54 -13.52 -8.34
CA LYS A 197 21.97 -13.86 -8.38
C LYS A 197 22.75 -13.18 -7.27
N SER A 198 22.45 -11.91 -7.00
CA SER A 198 23.10 -11.13 -5.93
C SER A 198 22.80 -11.73 -4.56
N LEU A 199 21.53 -12.11 -4.32
CA LEU A 199 21.12 -12.78 -3.09
C LEU A 199 21.73 -14.19 -2.94
N LYS A 200 21.78 -14.98 -4.02
CA LYS A 200 22.45 -16.29 -4.03
C LYS A 200 23.94 -16.14 -3.70
N TRP A 201 24.60 -15.12 -4.23
CA TRP A 201 26.00 -14.84 -3.93
C TRP A 201 26.23 -14.55 -2.44
N VAL A 202 25.34 -13.80 -1.79
CA VAL A 202 25.38 -13.60 -0.33
C VAL A 202 25.10 -14.89 0.43
N ALA A 203 24.10 -15.67 0.01
CA ALA A 203 23.74 -16.93 0.67
C ALA A 203 24.88 -17.98 0.60
N ARG A 204 25.70 -17.94 -0.46
CA ARG A 204 26.90 -18.79 -0.61
C ARG A 204 27.93 -18.59 0.50
N LEU A 205 28.05 -17.38 1.06
CA LEU A 205 28.97 -17.13 2.18
C LEU A 205 28.64 -18.01 3.40
N GLY A 206 27.38 -18.41 3.55
CA GLY A 206 26.93 -19.33 4.59
C GLY A 206 26.66 -20.75 4.08
N GLY A 207 27.30 -21.19 2.99
CA GLY A 207 27.15 -22.54 2.43
C GLY A 207 25.76 -22.82 1.86
N GLU A 208 25.04 -21.77 1.44
CA GLU A 208 23.67 -21.85 0.91
C GLU A 208 22.69 -22.56 1.86
N SER A 209 22.98 -22.68 3.17
CA SER A 209 22.08 -23.34 4.14
C SER A 209 20.73 -22.62 4.29
N VAL A 210 19.72 -23.30 4.86
CA VAL A 210 18.38 -22.71 5.10
C VAL A 210 18.50 -21.40 5.88
N LYS A 211 19.35 -21.37 6.93
CA LYS A 211 19.61 -20.15 7.70
C LYS A 211 20.26 -19.05 6.84
N SER A 212 21.15 -19.41 5.92
CA SER A 212 21.90 -18.45 5.10
C SER A 212 20.99 -17.79 4.07
N TRP A 213 20.12 -18.58 3.45
CA TRP A 213 19.05 -18.05 2.61
C TRP A 213 18.10 -17.17 3.41
N TRP A 214 17.63 -17.63 4.58
CA TRP A 214 16.73 -16.84 5.42
C TRP A 214 17.33 -15.47 5.80
N TRP A 215 18.61 -15.44 6.22
CA TRP A 215 19.32 -14.20 6.53
C TRP A 215 19.49 -13.30 5.30
N ALA A 216 19.88 -13.85 4.15
CA ALA A 216 20.03 -13.08 2.91
C ALA A 216 18.70 -12.48 2.47
N LEU A 217 17.62 -13.26 2.49
CA LEU A 217 16.28 -12.88 2.02
C LEU A 217 15.53 -11.94 2.97
N LEU A 218 15.90 -11.88 4.26
CA LEU A 218 15.28 -10.97 5.22
C LEU A 218 16.18 -9.80 5.61
N THR A 219 17.43 -9.76 5.16
CA THR A 219 18.35 -8.63 5.40
C THR A 219 18.70 -7.95 4.09
N VAL A 220 19.40 -8.65 3.19
CA VAL A 220 19.90 -8.05 1.94
C VAL A 220 18.76 -7.83 0.96
N GLY A 221 17.81 -8.77 0.87
CA GLY A 221 16.65 -8.63 -0.01
C GLY A 221 15.84 -7.36 0.27
N PRO A 222 15.41 -7.10 1.52
CA PRO A 222 14.69 -5.90 1.86
C PRO A 222 15.49 -4.61 1.67
N LEU A 223 16.78 -4.59 2.05
CA LEU A 223 17.65 -3.43 1.79
C LEU A 223 17.89 -3.21 0.29
N ALA A 224 17.91 -4.27 -0.52
CA ALA A 224 17.98 -4.16 -1.97
C ALA A 224 16.74 -3.46 -2.54
N GLY A 225 15.60 -3.50 -1.83
CA GLY A 225 14.39 -2.72 -2.14
C GLY A 225 14.70 -1.24 -2.41
N SER A 226 15.63 -0.65 -1.66
CA SER A 226 16.11 0.73 -1.86
C SER A 226 16.82 1.00 -3.20
N PHE A 227 17.24 -0.04 -3.91
CA PHE A 227 17.95 0.07 -5.20
C PHE A 227 17.13 -0.44 -6.38
N ILE A 228 16.13 -1.28 -6.11
CA ILE A 228 15.13 -1.72 -7.08
C ILE A 228 13.81 -1.00 -6.81
N THR A 229 12.85 -1.66 -6.19
CA THR A 229 11.61 -1.10 -5.62
C THR A 229 11.12 -2.05 -4.53
N GLU A 230 10.26 -1.60 -3.61
CA GLU A 230 9.68 -2.49 -2.60
C GLU A 230 8.86 -3.65 -3.19
N PRO A 231 8.00 -3.46 -4.21
CA PRO A 231 7.28 -4.56 -4.86
C PRO A 231 8.22 -5.59 -5.50
N GLY A 232 9.28 -5.14 -6.17
CA GLY A 232 10.28 -6.04 -6.75
C GLY A 232 11.01 -6.86 -5.70
N ALA A 233 11.46 -6.21 -4.61
CA ALA A 233 12.13 -6.89 -3.50
C ALA A 233 11.21 -7.90 -2.82
N MET A 234 9.93 -7.55 -2.61
CA MET A 234 8.94 -8.44 -2.02
C MET A 234 8.74 -9.69 -2.86
N THR A 235 8.53 -9.54 -4.17
CA THR A 235 8.32 -10.67 -5.08
C THR A 235 9.51 -11.63 -5.05
N ILE A 236 10.74 -11.12 -5.14
CA ILE A 236 11.95 -11.95 -5.12
C ILE A 236 12.10 -12.67 -3.78
N CYS A 237 11.99 -11.93 -2.68
CA CYS A 237 12.14 -12.51 -1.35
C CYS A 237 11.06 -13.56 -1.08
N ALA A 238 9.80 -13.28 -1.43
CA ALA A 238 8.69 -14.22 -1.25
C ALA A 238 8.88 -15.48 -2.13
N MET A 239 9.25 -15.34 -3.40
CA MET A 239 9.50 -16.48 -4.30
C MET A 239 10.68 -17.35 -3.84
N LEU A 240 11.75 -16.73 -3.36
CA LEU A 240 12.92 -17.48 -2.88
C LEU A 240 12.66 -18.09 -1.49
N LEU A 241 11.95 -17.41 -0.60
CA LEU A 241 11.51 -17.99 0.67
C LEU A 241 10.58 -19.17 0.42
N ALA A 242 9.68 -19.08 -0.56
CA ALA A 242 8.79 -20.17 -0.95
C ALA A 242 9.58 -21.46 -1.27
N LYS A 243 10.65 -21.33 -2.07
CA LYS A 243 11.51 -22.45 -2.50
C LYS A 243 12.47 -22.93 -1.41
N GLN A 244 13.16 -22.01 -0.74
CA GLN A 244 14.28 -22.32 0.15
C GLN A 244 13.88 -22.59 1.60
N PHE A 245 12.69 -22.14 2.01
CA PHE A 245 12.27 -22.15 3.40
C PHE A 245 10.86 -22.74 3.59
N TYR A 246 9.83 -22.18 2.95
CA TYR A 246 8.44 -22.64 3.18
C TYR A 246 8.16 -24.02 2.60
N HIS A 247 8.83 -24.44 1.52
CA HIS A 247 8.72 -25.79 0.99
C HIS A 247 9.13 -26.87 2.01
N LEU A 248 10.04 -26.54 2.94
CA LEU A 248 10.47 -27.42 4.03
C LEU A 248 9.43 -27.52 5.17
N LYS A 249 8.26 -26.89 5.02
CA LYS A 249 7.13 -26.94 5.97
C LYS A 249 7.54 -26.53 7.40
N PRO A 250 8.02 -25.28 7.60
CA PRO A 250 8.29 -24.77 8.94
C PRO A 250 7.03 -24.80 9.80
N SER A 251 7.19 -24.76 11.13
CA SER A 251 6.08 -24.65 12.05
C SER A 251 5.24 -23.40 11.75
N PRO A 252 3.92 -23.41 12.02
CA PRO A 252 3.08 -22.24 11.80
C PRO A 252 3.62 -20.98 12.49
N LEU A 253 4.18 -21.14 13.70
CA LEU A 253 4.76 -20.03 14.45
C LEU A 253 5.95 -19.41 13.71
N LEU A 254 6.91 -20.22 13.25
CA LEU A 254 8.06 -19.74 12.49
C LEU A 254 7.65 -19.20 11.11
N ALA A 255 6.63 -19.79 10.48
CA ALA A 255 6.08 -19.36 9.19
C ALA A 255 5.49 -17.95 9.26
N TYR A 256 4.65 -17.66 10.27
CA TYR A 256 4.07 -16.33 10.49
C TYR A 256 5.10 -15.33 11.01
N ALA A 257 6.04 -15.76 11.85
CA ALA A 257 7.15 -14.94 12.31
C ALA A 257 8.01 -14.46 11.12
N THR A 258 8.38 -15.36 10.22
CA THR A 258 9.15 -15.03 9.01
C THR A 258 8.36 -14.11 8.07
N LEU A 259 7.05 -14.33 7.92
CA LEU A 259 6.19 -13.50 7.08
C LEU A 259 6.08 -12.06 7.62
N GLY A 260 5.83 -11.90 8.92
CA GLY A 260 5.75 -10.57 9.54
C GLY A 260 7.09 -9.82 9.50
N LEU A 261 8.20 -10.55 9.66
CA LEU A 261 9.55 -10.02 9.51
C LEU A 261 9.82 -9.56 8.07
N LEU A 262 9.42 -10.35 7.07
CA LEU A 262 9.53 -9.98 5.66
C LEU A 262 8.79 -8.67 5.37
N PHE A 263 7.53 -8.56 5.78
CA PHE A 263 6.70 -7.39 5.50
C PHE A 263 7.26 -6.14 6.17
N THR A 264 7.65 -6.25 7.44
CA THR A 264 8.26 -5.14 8.19
C THR A 264 9.59 -4.72 7.57
N ASN A 265 10.46 -5.67 7.25
CA ASN A 265 11.77 -5.38 6.69
C ASN A 265 11.67 -4.78 5.28
N ILE A 266 10.72 -5.21 4.44
CA ILE A 266 10.52 -4.64 3.10
C ILE A 266 10.09 -3.16 3.19
N SER A 267 9.10 -2.87 4.04
CA SER A 267 8.61 -1.51 4.26
C SER A 267 9.71 -0.54 4.73
N ILE A 268 10.68 -1.04 5.49
CA ILE A 268 11.76 -0.22 6.06
C ILE A 268 13.01 -0.25 5.19
N GLY A 269 13.26 -1.37 4.51
CA GLY A 269 14.41 -1.57 3.64
C GLY A 269 14.38 -0.72 2.38
N GLY A 270 13.22 -0.13 2.03
CA GLY A 270 13.04 0.80 0.90
C GLY A 270 13.50 2.25 1.16
N ILE A 271 13.90 2.61 2.38
CA ILE A 271 14.12 4.01 2.78
C ILE A 271 15.59 4.48 2.70
N LEU A 272 16.51 3.69 2.15
CA LEU A 272 17.92 4.11 2.02
C LEU A 272 18.09 5.15 0.89
N THR A 273 17.18 5.19 -0.07
CA THR A 273 17.18 6.12 -1.20
C THR A 273 15.83 6.82 -1.33
N THR A 274 15.74 7.85 -2.18
CA THR A 274 14.53 8.66 -2.34
C THR A 274 13.52 8.14 -3.34
N PHE A 275 13.89 7.16 -4.18
CA PHE A 275 13.08 6.75 -5.32
C PHE A 275 12.46 5.35 -5.19
N ALA A 276 12.88 4.58 -4.19
CA ALA A 276 12.54 3.16 -4.10
C ALA A 276 11.19 2.86 -3.43
N ALA A 277 10.81 3.68 -2.45
CA ALA A 277 9.60 3.53 -1.67
C ALA A 277 8.61 4.65 -2.02
N PRO A 278 7.36 4.34 -2.44
CA PRO A 278 6.30 5.33 -2.62
C PRO A 278 6.17 6.35 -1.46
N PRO A 279 6.23 5.97 -0.17
CA PRO A 279 6.13 6.94 0.93
C PRO A 279 7.27 7.97 0.97
N VAL A 280 8.50 7.55 0.63
CA VAL A 280 9.64 8.46 0.57
C VAL A 280 9.55 9.34 -0.67
N LEU A 281 9.10 8.77 -1.79
CA LEU A 281 8.97 9.49 -3.04
C LEU A 281 7.96 10.63 -2.91
N MET A 282 6.83 10.41 -2.22
CA MET A 282 5.80 11.42 -1.95
C MET A 282 6.31 12.64 -1.18
N VAL A 283 7.28 12.45 -0.29
CA VAL A 283 7.81 13.54 0.55
C VAL A 283 9.09 14.16 0.00
N SER A 284 9.87 13.39 -0.77
CA SER A 284 11.23 13.74 -1.16
C SER A 284 11.33 15.10 -1.85
N LYS A 285 10.44 15.36 -2.81
CA LYS A 285 10.40 16.63 -3.55
C LYS A 285 9.84 17.78 -2.73
N VAL A 286 8.82 17.52 -1.90
CA VAL A 286 8.17 18.56 -1.10
C VAL A 286 9.09 19.08 0.00
N TRP A 287 9.92 18.21 0.57
CA TRP A 287 10.83 18.55 1.67
C TRP A 287 12.30 18.62 1.24
N ASP A 288 12.58 18.55 -0.06
CA ASP A 288 13.92 18.60 -0.67
C ASP A 288 14.89 17.58 -0.06
N TRP A 289 14.39 16.37 0.21
CA TRP A 289 15.22 15.27 0.69
C TRP A 289 15.89 14.56 -0.48
N ASN A 290 17.20 14.36 -0.34
CA ASN A 290 18.02 13.59 -1.27
C ASN A 290 18.44 12.24 -0.68
N THR A 291 19.01 11.36 -1.50
CA THR A 291 19.47 10.03 -1.07
C THR A 291 20.48 10.08 0.10
N PRO A 292 21.48 10.98 0.11
CA PRO A 292 22.35 11.15 1.28
C PRO A 292 21.59 11.46 2.58
N ASN A 293 20.59 12.35 2.54
CA ASN A 293 19.78 12.67 3.71
C ASN A 293 19.02 11.43 4.22
N MET A 294 18.39 10.69 3.31
CA MET A 294 17.69 9.45 3.66
C MET A 294 18.62 8.43 4.34
N LEU A 295 19.81 8.23 3.78
CA LEU A 295 20.80 7.29 4.33
C LEU A 295 21.29 7.71 5.72
N MET A 296 21.56 9.00 5.93
CA MET A 296 22.10 9.52 7.19
C MET A 296 21.04 9.62 8.30
N GLN A 297 19.79 9.94 7.96
CA GLN A 297 18.72 10.11 8.95
C GLN A 297 17.99 8.80 9.27
N PHE A 298 17.71 7.98 8.26
CA PHE A 298 16.89 6.78 8.38
C PHE A 298 17.69 5.50 8.12
N GLY A 299 18.57 5.50 7.14
CA GLY A 299 19.10 4.26 6.57
C GLY A 299 19.93 3.41 7.51
N TRP A 300 20.82 4.01 8.31
CA TRP A 300 21.60 3.23 9.28
C TRP A 300 20.73 2.66 10.41
N LYS A 301 19.66 3.37 10.81
CA LYS A 301 18.69 2.91 11.83
C LYS A 301 17.89 1.74 11.31
N ALA A 302 17.44 1.81 10.05
CA ALA A 302 16.79 0.73 9.33
C ALA A 302 17.70 -0.52 9.27
N ILE A 303 18.97 -0.38 8.87
CA ILE A 303 19.92 -1.50 8.79
C ILE A 303 20.13 -2.13 10.17
N CYS A 304 20.49 -1.34 11.17
CA CYS A 304 20.71 -1.83 12.54
C CYS A 304 19.45 -2.52 13.08
N GLY A 305 18.30 -1.91 12.84
CA GLY A 305 17.03 -2.44 13.24
C GLY A 305 16.72 -3.80 12.61
N ILE A 306 16.77 -3.90 11.29
CA ILE A 306 16.56 -5.16 10.55
C ILE A 306 17.49 -6.26 11.08
N LEU A 307 18.77 -5.94 11.32
CA LEU A 307 19.74 -6.89 11.87
C LEU A 307 19.34 -7.37 13.28
N ILE A 308 18.91 -6.47 14.17
CA ILE A 308 18.48 -6.81 15.53
C ILE A 308 17.23 -7.69 15.48
N ALA A 309 16.23 -7.32 14.69
CA ALA A 309 14.99 -8.08 14.57
C ALA A 309 15.24 -9.49 14.01
N ASN A 310 16.02 -9.58 12.93
CA ASN A 310 16.42 -10.85 12.32
C ASN A 310 17.21 -11.72 13.30
N PHE A 311 18.11 -11.12 14.09
CA PHE A 311 18.90 -11.85 15.08
C PHE A 311 18.02 -12.44 16.18
N LEU A 312 17.08 -11.67 16.73
CA LEU A 312 16.18 -12.14 17.79
C LEU A 312 15.29 -13.29 17.31
N TYR A 313 14.74 -13.18 16.11
CA TYR A 313 13.91 -14.23 15.51
C TYR A 313 14.72 -15.49 15.26
N TYR A 314 15.91 -15.35 14.64
CA TYR A 314 16.81 -16.48 14.41
C TYR A 314 17.18 -17.17 15.73
N ARG A 315 17.51 -16.40 16.77
CA ARG A 315 17.92 -16.93 18.07
C ARG A 315 16.80 -17.68 18.79
N PHE A 316 15.54 -17.25 18.61
CA PHE A 316 14.36 -17.92 19.15
C PHE A 316 14.10 -19.25 18.45
N PHE A 317 14.19 -19.30 17.11
CA PHE A 317 13.90 -20.50 16.30
C PHE A 317 15.13 -21.34 15.92
N GLN A 318 16.31 -21.07 16.50
CA GLN A 318 17.57 -21.71 16.12
C GLN A 318 17.52 -23.25 16.04
N LYS A 319 16.75 -23.89 16.93
CA LYS A 319 16.62 -25.36 16.98
C LYS A 319 15.84 -25.88 15.78
N GLU A 320 14.82 -25.15 15.35
CA GLU A 320 13.99 -25.47 14.20
C GLU A 320 14.77 -25.29 12.90
N PHE A 321 15.60 -24.25 12.78
CA PHE A 321 16.50 -24.10 11.62
C PHE A 321 17.46 -25.28 11.44
N VAL A 322 17.95 -25.87 12.53
CA VAL A 322 18.78 -27.08 12.45
C VAL A 322 17.98 -28.29 11.95
N GLN A 323 16.69 -28.38 12.30
CA GLN A 323 15.81 -29.45 11.80
C GLN A 323 15.48 -29.26 10.31
N LEU A 324 15.15 -28.03 9.89
CA LEU A 324 14.90 -27.70 8.49
C LEU A 324 16.12 -27.97 7.60
N GLU A 325 17.33 -27.67 8.09
CA GLU A 325 18.56 -27.97 7.34
C GLU A 325 18.77 -29.48 7.15
N LYS A 326 18.46 -30.29 8.15
CA LYS A 326 18.51 -31.76 8.01
C LYS A 326 17.52 -32.27 6.96
N GLN A 327 16.31 -31.72 6.93
CA GLN A 327 15.31 -32.07 5.92
C GLN A 327 15.77 -31.66 4.52
N ARG A 328 16.31 -30.44 4.36
CA ARG A 328 16.85 -29.98 3.07
C ARG A 328 17.95 -30.92 2.53
N GLN A 329 18.84 -31.39 3.39
CA GLN A 329 19.92 -32.30 2.99
C GLN A 329 19.41 -33.67 2.51
N GLN A 330 18.22 -34.10 2.98
CA GLN A 330 17.57 -35.32 2.52
C GLN A 330 16.88 -35.16 1.16
N PHE A 331 16.38 -33.96 0.86
CA PHE A 331 15.72 -33.59 -0.39
C PHE A 331 16.62 -32.70 -1.24
N ARG A 332 17.74 -33.25 -1.73
CA ARG A 332 18.61 -32.53 -2.65
C ARG A 332 18.02 -32.63 -4.06
N GLU A 333 17.05 -31.78 -4.37
CA GLU A 333 16.56 -31.61 -5.73
C GLU A 333 17.68 -31.06 -6.62
N THR A 334 17.81 -31.63 -7.82
CA THR A 334 18.63 -31.08 -8.90
C THR A 334 18.02 -29.75 -9.33
N GLU A 335 18.74 -28.64 -9.09
CA GLU A 335 18.34 -27.33 -9.62
C GLU A 335 18.22 -27.45 -11.14
N GLU A 336 17.02 -27.20 -11.69
CA GLU A 336 16.85 -27.03 -13.13
C GLU A 336 17.70 -25.85 -13.60
N GLU A 337 18.54 -26.06 -14.61
CA GLU A 337 19.32 -25.01 -15.24
C GLU A 337 18.38 -23.96 -15.82
N SER A 338 18.30 -22.79 -15.19
CA SER A 338 17.55 -21.68 -15.77
C SER A 338 18.31 -21.15 -16.98
N GLU A 339 17.57 -20.90 -18.07
CA GLU A 339 18.14 -20.31 -19.28
C GLU A 339 18.90 -19.02 -18.94
N SER A 340 20.18 -18.99 -19.33
CA SER A 340 21.08 -17.89 -19.05
C SER A 340 20.69 -16.65 -19.84
N ILE A 341 20.39 -15.56 -19.14
CA ILE A 341 20.12 -14.25 -19.75
C ILE A 341 21.45 -13.62 -20.20
N PRO A 342 21.60 -13.20 -21.47
CA PRO A 342 22.79 -12.50 -21.93
C PRO A 342 23.08 -11.24 -21.10
N VAL A 343 24.33 -11.08 -20.66
CA VAL A 343 24.75 -9.98 -19.75
C VAL A 343 24.44 -8.60 -20.33
N TRP A 344 24.58 -8.41 -21.64
CA TRP A 344 24.29 -7.13 -22.30
C TRP A 344 22.82 -6.71 -22.16
N ILE A 345 21.88 -7.67 -22.08
CA ILE A 345 20.46 -7.39 -21.86
C ILE A 345 20.27 -6.87 -20.43
N CYS A 346 20.88 -7.53 -19.44
CA CYS A 346 20.88 -7.05 -18.06
C CYS A 346 21.47 -5.63 -17.95
N LEU A 347 22.62 -5.38 -18.61
CA LEU A 347 23.25 -4.06 -18.63
C LEU A 347 22.36 -3.00 -19.26
N ALA A 348 21.66 -3.32 -20.35
CA ALA A 348 20.72 -2.41 -20.98
C ALA A 348 19.56 -2.05 -20.03
N HIS A 349 18.98 -3.03 -19.31
CA HIS A 349 17.92 -2.75 -18.33
C HIS A 349 18.42 -1.85 -17.20
N VAL A 350 19.60 -2.16 -16.64
CA VAL A 350 20.22 -1.34 -15.59
C VAL A 350 20.51 0.07 -16.09
N PHE A 351 20.96 0.21 -17.34
CA PHE A 351 21.15 1.51 -17.98
C PHE A 351 19.84 2.31 -18.07
N PHE A 352 18.77 1.73 -18.63
CA PHE A 352 17.47 2.40 -18.72
C PHE A 352 16.94 2.81 -17.34
N LEU A 353 17.01 1.88 -16.38
CA LEU A 353 16.59 2.13 -14.99
C LEU A 353 17.36 3.31 -14.39
N THR A 354 18.69 3.28 -14.47
CA THR A 354 19.57 4.32 -13.92
C THR A 354 19.33 5.66 -14.61
N TRP A 355 19.21 5.66 -15.94
CA TRP A 355 18.93 6.84 -16.74
C TRP A 355 17.61 7.51 -16.33
N ILE A 356 16.55 6.72 -16.16
CA ILE A 356 15.24 7.19 -15.72
C ILE A 356 15.28 7.75 -14.30
N VAL A 357 15.96 7.08 -13.36
CA VAL A 357 16.10 7.56 -11.98
C VAL A 357 16.81 8.91 -11.93
N VAL A 358 17.92 9.06 -12.66
CA VAL A 358 18.69 10.31 -12.75
C VAL A 358 17.85 11.46 -13.32
N HIS A 359 16.96 11.17 -14.27
CA HIS A 359 16.09 12.17 -14.91
C HIS A 359 14.65 12.13 -14.39
N SER A 360 14.42 11.61 -13.18
CA SER A 360 13.08 11.43 -12.58
C SER A 360 12.27 12.72 -12.47
N HIS A 361 12.93 13.87 -12.48
CA HIS A 361 12.30 15.19 -12.40
C HIS A 361 11.69 15.65 -13.73
N TYR A 362 11.99 14.97 -14.84
CA TYR A 362 11.54 15.34 -16.18
C TYR A 362 10.63 14.24 -16.80
N PRO A 363 9.29 14.35 -16.66
CA PRO A 363 8.34 13.39 -17.23
C PRO A 363 8.55 13.06 -18.70
N VAL A 364 8.83 14.08 -19.51
CA VAL A 364 9.07 13.90 -20.95
C VAL A 364 10.26 12.95 -21.20
N VAL A 365 11.32 13.04 -20.38
CA VAL A 365 12.52 12.23 -20.53
C VAL A 365 12.26 10.80 -20.08
N PHE A 366 11.71 10.58 -18.88
CA PHE A 366 11.54 9.22 -18.38
C PHE A 366 10.43 8.45 -19.11
N ILE A 367 9.34 9.12 -19.52
CA ILE A 367 8.28 8.49 -20.34
C ILE A 367 8.83 8.15 -21.72
N GLY A 368 9.54 9.07 -22.37
CA GLY A 368 10.18 8.80 -23.66
C GLY A 368 11.18 7.63 -23.58
N SER A 369 11.96 7.58 -22.50
CA SER A 369 12.90 6.49 -22.23
C SER A 369 12.18 5.16 -21.99
N PHE A 370 11.04 5.17 -21.29
CA PHE A 370 10.22 3.98 -21.06
C PHE A 370 9.60 3.46 -22.36
N LEU A 371 9.10 4.34 -23.23
CA LEU A 371 8.59 3.95 -24.54
C LEU A 371 9.69 3.32 -25.42
N LEU A 372 10.89 3.88 -25.38
CA LEU A 372 12.06 3.29 -26.05
C LEU A 372 12.43 1.92 -25.43
N PHE A 373 12.37 1.81 -24.10
CA PHE A 373 12.59 0.56 -23.37
C PHE A 373 11.56 -0.51 -23.77
N ILE A 374 10.29 -0.17 -23.98
CA ILE A 374 9.29 -1.13 -24.48
C ILE A 374 9.68 -1.66 -25.87
N GLY A 375 10.21 -0.80 -26.74
CA GLY A 375 10.77 -1.22 -28.03
C GLY A 375 11.94 -2.20 -27.87
N PHE A 376 12.84 -1.92 -26.93
CA PHE A 376 13.95 -2.81 -26.57
C PHE A 376 13.47 -4.15 -25.98
N TYR A 377 12.51 -4.12 -25.07
CA TYR A 377 11.85 -5.29 -24.48
C TYR A 377 11.25 -6.16 -25.57
N ARG A 378 10.53 -5.56 -26.54
CA ARG A 378 9.94 -6.27 -27.67
C ARG A 378 11.00 -6.94 -28.54
N ALA A 379 12.15 -6.29 -28.76
CA ALA A 379 13.27 -6.86 -29.50
C ALA A 379 13.98 -8.01 -28.76
N THR A 380 13.84 -8.08 -27.43
CA THR A 380 14.54 -9.06 -26.57
C THR A 380 13.61 -10.08 -25.90
N LEU A 381 12.35 -10.20 -26.35
CA LEU A 381 11.33 -11.10 -25.80
C LEU A 381 11.79 -12.52 -25.46
N PRO A 382 12.64 -13.20 -26.28
CA PRO A 382 13.08 -14.56 -25.94
C PRO A 382 13.76 -14.67 -24.58
N PHE A 383 14.30 -13.57 -24.04
CA PHE A 383 14.98 -13.52 -22.75
C PHE A 383 14.14 -12.89 -21.62
N GLN A 384 12.86 -12.66 -21.88
CA GLN A 384 11.96 -11.88 -21.01
C GLN A 384 10.76 -12.72 -20.55
N TRP A 385 10.15 -12.31 -19.45
CA TRP A 385 8.77 -12.69 -19.14
C TRP A 385 7.80 -11.70 -19.78
N GLU A 386 6.52 -12.04 -19.79
CA GLU A 386 5.48 -11.07 -20.12
C GLU A 386 5.59 -9.85 -19.19
N LEU A 387 5.53 -8.65 -19.76
CA LEU A 387 5.65 -7.41 -19.01
C LEU A 387 4.33 -7.15 -18.27
N GLU A 388 4.31 -7.45 -16.97
CA GLU A 388 3.13 -7.22 -16.13
C GLU A 388 2.98 -5.74 -15.75
N LEU A 389 2.18 -5.00 -16.53
CA LEU A 389 1.90 -3.58 -16.27
C LEU A 389 0.69 -3.35 -15.35
N LYS A 390 -0.09 -4.38 -15.04
CA LYS A 390 -1.30 -4.26 -14.21
C LYS A 390 -0.98 -3.60 -12.87
N THR A 391 -0.11 -4.21 -12.07
CA THR A 391 0.24 -3.70 -10.74
C THR A 391 0.88 -2.30 -10.78
N PRO A 392 1.90 -2.02 -11.62
CA PRO A 392 2.41 -0.66 -11.78
C PRO A 392 1.34 0.38 -12.11
N ILE A 393 0.43 0.09 -13.04
CA ILE A 393 -0.64 1.02 -13.45
C ILE A 393 -1.63 1.24 -12.31
N LEU A 394 -2.03 0.18 -11.60
CA LEU A 394 -2.94 0.30 -10.46
C LEU A 394 -2.32 1.17 -9.35
N VAL A 395 -1.05 0.94 -8.99
CA VAL A 395 -0.34 1.79 -8.02
C VAL A 395 -0.26 3.23 -8.52
N GLY A 396 0.05 3.47 -9.80
CA GLY A 396 0.01 4.81 -10.38
C GLY A 396 -1.37 5.46 -10.30
N PHE A 397 -2.43 4.69 -10.53
CA PHE A 397 -3.82 5.14 -10.43
C PHE A 397 -4.21 5.51 -8.99
N PHE A 398 -3.77 4.72 -8.01
CA PHE A 398 -3.87 5.02 -6.58
C PHE A 398 -3.20 6.35 -6.25
N LEU A 399 -1.90 6.50 -6.58
CA LEU A 399 -1.13 7.70 -6.26
C LEU A 399 -1.70 8.94 -6.96
N ALA A 400 -2.13 8.82 -8.22
CA ALA A 400 -2.78 9.92 -8.93
C ALA A 400 -4.10 10.33 -8.27
N GLY A 401 -4.93 9.36 -7.89
CA GLY A 401 -6.16 9.62 -7.13
C GLY A 401 -5.86 10.28 -5.79
N LEU A 402 -4.87 9.78 -5.06
CA LEU A 402 -4.43 10.31 -3.77
C LEU A 402 -4.02 11.78 -3.88
N VAL A 403 -3.19 12.17 -4.86
CA VAL A 403 -2.76 13.56 -5.02
C VAL A 403 -3.93 14.47 -5.41
N ILE A 404 -4.85 13.98 -6.27
CA ILE A 404 -6.07 14.71 -6.64
C ILE A 404 -7.01 14.90 -5.44
N HIS A 405 -7.13 13.94 -4.53
CA HIS A 405 -8.00 14.14 -3.36
C HIS A 405 -7.29 14.96 -2.28
N GLY A 406 -6.04 14.64 -1.96
CA GLY A 406 -5.36 15.17 -0.79
C GLY A 406 -4.99 16.65 -0.89
N THR A 407 -4.74 17.19 -2.09
CA THR A 407 -4.52 18.64 -2.24
C THR A 407 -5.73 19.50 -1.80
N LEU A 408 -6.92 18.90 -1.69
CA LEU A 408 -8.13 19.52 -1.13
C LEU A 408 -8.30 19.33 0.38
N GLN A 409 -7.44 18.55 1.05
CA GLN A 409 -7.63 18.15 2.46
C GLN A 409 -6.84 18.98 3.47
N ALA A 410 -5.97 19.88 3.01
CA ALA A 410 -5.09 20.67 3.90
C ALA A 410 -5.87 21.46 4.98
N TRP A 411 -7.09 21.90 4.67
CA TRP A 411 -7.92 22.76 5.53
C TRP A 411 -8.27 22.13 6.90
N TRP A 412 -8.36 20.80 7.01
CA TRP A 412 -8.66 20.13 8.28
C TRP A 412 -7.45 19.43 8.89
N ILE A 413 -6.53 18.95 8.05
CA ILE A 413 -5.33 18.23 8.49
C ILE A 413 -4.38 19.17 9.23
N ALA A 414 -4.14 20.37 8.67
CA ALA A 414 -3.19 21.32 9.22
C ALA A 414 -3.47 21.73 10.68
N PRO A 415 -4.71 22.17 11.06
CA PRO A 415 -4.99 22.54 12.45
C PRO A 415 -4.97 21.34 13.41
N LEU A 416 -5.31 20.13 12.92
CA LEU A 416 -5.36 18.91 13.72
C LEU A 416 -3.96 18.39 14.09
N LEU A 417 -3.04 18.37 13.12
CA LEU A 417 -1.72 17.74 13.29
C LEU A 417 -0.59 18.75 13.50
N GLY A 418 -0.79 20.03 13.17
CA GLY A 418 0.25 21.07 13.25
C GLY A 418 0.82 21.32 14.65
N HIS A 419 0.13 20.88 15.71
CA HIS A 419 0.56 21.02 17.11
C HIS A 419 0.82 19.68 17.82
N ALA A 420 0.77 18.56 17.10
CA ALA A 420 1.02 17.24 17.69
C ALA A 420 2.50 17.10 18.08
N SER A 421 2.77 16.47 19.22
CA SER A 421 4.15 16.19 19.63
C SER A 421 4.77 15.11 18.73
N ASN A 422 6.10 15.09 18.64
CA ASN A 422 6.83 14.13 17.80
C ASN A 422 6.51 12.67 18.17
N GLU A 423 6.36 12.39 19.47
CA GLU A 423 6.03 11.07 20.02
C GLU A 423 4.65 10.60 19.54
N ILE A 424 3.67 11.51 19.62
CA ILE A 424 2.30 11.26 19.18
C ILE A 424 2.28 11.04 17.66
N LEU A 425 3.04 11.83 16.89
CA LEU A 425 3.12 11.68 15.44
C LEU A 425 3.71 10.34 15.00
N ILE A 426 4.80 9.88 15.64
CA ILE A 426 5.35 8.54 15.35
C ILE A 426 4.29 7.47 15.64
N GLY A 427 3.70 7.49 16.84
CA GLY A 427 2.72 6.48 17.26
C GLY A 427 1.47 6.47 16.39
N LEU A 428 0.90 7.65 16.09
CA LEU A 428 -0.24 7.79 15.20
C LEU A 428 0.09 7.31 13.79
N SER A 429 1.25 7.65 13.25
CA SER A 429 1.63 7.24 11.90
C SER A 429 1.81 5.72 11.79
N ILE A 430 2.36 5.05 12.81
CA ILE A 430 2.44 3.59 12.87
C ILE A 430 1.03 2.98 12.85
N ILE A 431 0.13 3.47 13.71
CA ILE A 431 -1.23 2.93 13.83
C ILE A 431 -2.02 3.17 12.56
N LEU A 432 -2.03 4.40 12.05
CA LEU A 432 -2.78 4.75 10.84
C LEU A 432 -2.29 3.95 9.64
N THR A 433 -0.98 3.74 9.52
CA THR A 433 -0.41 2.93 8.44
C THR A 433 -0.74 1.45 8.59
N ALA A 434 -0.95 0.92 9.80
CA ALA A 434 -1.43 -0.46 9.93
C ALA A 434 -2.78 -0.68 9.22
N PHE A 435 -3.53 0.39 8.95
CA PHE A 435 -4.86 0.35 8.37
C PHE A 435 -4.97 1.06 7.00
N ASN A 436 -3.94 1.78 6.56
CA ASN A 436 -3.91 2.55 5.32
C ASN A 436 -2.54 2.40 4.65
N ASP A 437 -2.44 2.73 3.37
CA ASP A 437 -1.15 2.66 2.68
C ASP A 437 -0.16 3.69 3.24
N ASN A 438 1.11 3.29 3.40
CA ASN A 438 2.15 4.16 3.95
C ASN A 438 2.40 5.43 3.10
N ALA A 439 2.17 5.38 1.78
CA ALA A 439 2.31 6.52 0.89
C ALA A 439 1.19 7.55 1.10
N GLU A 440 0.00 7.10 1.49
CA GLU A 440 -1.10 7.99 1.87
C GLU A 440 -0.72 8.81 3.11
N ILE A 441 -0.25 8.16 4.17
CA ILE A 441 0.08 8.85 5.44
C ILE A 441 1.20 9.89 5.24
N THR A 442 2.25 9.52 4.50
CA THR A 442 3.36 10.43 4.22
C THR A 442 2.97 11.56 3.27
N PHE A 443 2.14 11.30 2.26
CA PHE A 443 1.61 12.34 1.40
C PHE A 443 0.73 13.33 2.18
N LEU A 444 -0.18 12.86 3.02
CA LEU A 444 -1.03 13.75 3.83
C LEU A 444 -0.22 14.68 4.74
N ALA A 445 0.95 14.22 5.23
CA ALA A 445 1.86 15.05 5.99
C ALA A 445 2.50 16.18 5.16
N THR A 446 2.69 16.00 3.86
CA THR A 446 3.22 17.06 2.97
C THR A 446 2.28 18.27 2.87
N LEU A 447 1.00 18.09 3.20
CA LEU A 447 -0.01 19.14 3.16
C LEU A 447 0.08 20.11 4.36
N ILE A 448 0.95 19.83 5.34
CA ILE A 448 1.06 20.59 6.58
C ILE A 448 2.34 21.43 6.56
N PRO A 449 2.26 22.73 6.17
CA PRO A 449 3.45 23.55 5.99
C PRO A 449 4.15 23.90 7.31
N THR A 450 3.46 23.77 8.44
CA THR A 450 3.98 24.12 9.78
C THR A 450 4.84 23.02 10.40
N PHE A 451 4.98 21.87 9.75
CA PHE A 451 5.79 20.77 10.28
C PHE A 451 7.26 21.15 10.39
N THR A 452 7.80 21.00 11.60
CA THR A 452 9.24 21.06 11.84
C THR A 452 9.93 19.84 11.22
N ASP A 453 11.25 19.89 11.00
CA ASP A 453 11.98 18.75 10.44
C ASP A 453 11.89 17.48 11.30
N GLN A 454 11.72 17.65 12.61
CA GLN A 454 11.49 16.54 13.55
C GLN A 454 10.11 15.92 13.36
N MET A 455 9.07 16.72 13.10
CA MET A 455 7.72 16.22 12.81
C MET A 455 7.68 15.50 11.46
N LYS A 456 8.37 16.04 10.44
CA LYS A 456 8.54 15.39 9.13
C LYS A 456 9.20 14.02 9.29
N TYR A 457 10.30 13.97 10.06
CA TYR A 457 10.99 12.72 10.39
C TYR A 457 10.06 11.74 11.13
N ALA A 458 9.34 12.22 12.15
CA ALA A 458 8.44 11.43 12.98
C ALA A 458 7.35 10.73 12.16
N VAL A 459 6.71 11.45 11.23
CA VAL A 459 5.66 10.87 10.39
C VAL A 459 6.22 9.83 9.43
N VAL A 460 7.32 10.12 8.75
CA VAL A 460 7.92 9.16 7.81
C VAL A 460 8.42 7.92 8.54
N ALA A 461 9.13 8.09 9.66
CA ALA A 461 9.60 6.99 10.49
C ALA A 461 8.44 6.11 10.97
N GLY A 462 7.35 6.71 11.44
CA GLY A 462 6.18 5.99 11.89
C GLY A 462 5.45 5.28 10.75
N ALA A 463 5.28 5.94 9.60
CA ALA A 463 4.63 5.35 8.44
C ALA A 463 5.37 4.12 7.91
N VAL A 464 6.68 4.23 7.68
CA VAL A 464 7.47 3.09 7.16
C VAL A 464 7.58 1.95 8.18
N THR A 465 7.53 2.27 9.49
CA THR A 465 7.51 1.27 10.56
C THR A 465 6.19 0.50 10.61
N GLY A 466 5.05 1.19 10.42
CA GLY A 466 3.73 0.56 10.43
C GLY A 466 3.40 -0.28 9.19
N GLY A 467 4.11 -0.05 8.07
CA GLY A 467 3.84 -0.69 6.78
C GLY A 467 3.94 -2.23 6.76
N GLY A 468 4.54 -2.85 7.77
CA GLY A 468 4.62 -4.32 7.89
C GLY A 468 3.46 -4.98 8.65
N LEU A 469 2.62 -4.21 9.35
CA LEU A 469 1.67 -4.74 10.34
C LEU A 469 0.48 -5.48 9.73
N THR A 470 0.06 -5.10 8.52
CA THR A 470 -1.07 -5.72 7.83
C THR A 470 -0.83 -5.80 6.32
N VAL A 471 -1.69 -6.55 5.63
CA VAL A 471 -1.63 -6.69 4.17
C VAL A 471 -1.86 -5.36 3.44
N ILE A 472 -2.71 -4.49 3.98
CA ILE A 472 -3.10 -3.23 3.31
C ILE A 472 -2.18 -2.06 3.65
N ALA A 473 -1.26 -2.26 4.60
CA ALA A 473 -0.38 -1.21 5.12
C ALA A 473 0.69 -0.74 4.12
N ASN A 474 0.98 -1.56 3.11
CA ASN A 474 1.97 -1.25 2.09
C ASN A 474 1.66 -2.04 0.80
N ALA A 475 1.70 -1.38 -0.36
CA ALA A 475 1.44 -1.94 -1.68
C ALA A 475 2.18 -3.28 -2.05
N PRO A 476 3.41 -3.57 -1.58
CA PRO A 476 4.06 -4.87 -1.81
C PRO A 476 3.43 -6.03 -1.02
N ASN A 477 2.81 -5.79 0.13
CA ASN A 477 2.36 -6.85 1.03
C ASN A 477 1.34 -7.81 0.38
N PRO A 478 0.36 -7.36 -0.43
CA PRO A 478 -0.51 -8.26 -1.19
C PRO A 478 0.25 -9.20 -2.14
N LEU A 479 1.36 -8.75 -2.77
CA LEU A 479 2.20 -9.60 -3.62
C LEU A 479 2.86 -10.71 -2.80
N GLY A 480 3.47 -10.34 -1.67
CA GLY A 480 4.07 -11.30 -0.75
C GLY A 480 3.05 -12.31 -0.22
N GLN A 481 1.85 -11.83 0.13
CA GLN A 481 0.74 -12.68 0.54
C GLN A 481 0.34 -13.64 -0.59
N ALA A 482 0.09 -13.16 -1.81
CA ALA A 482 -0.34 -14.00 -2.94
C ALA A 482 0.65 -15.13 -3.24
N ILE A 483 1.96 -14.86 -3.18
CA ILE A 483 3.02 -15.84 -3.42
C ILE A 483 3.09 -16.91 -2.31
N LEU A 484 2.98 -16.47 -1.06
CA LEU A 484 3.20 -17.33 0.11
C LEU A 484 1.92 -18.00 0.64
N ASN A 485 0.72 -17.53 0.24
CA ASN A 485 -0.56 -17.98 0.79
C ASN A 485 -0.75 -19.50 0.73
N LYS A 486 -0.27 -20.14 -0.35
CA LYS A 486 -0.37 -21.60 -0.56
C LYS A 486 0.39 -22.45 0.46
N TYR A 487 1.31 -21.87 1.22
CA TYR A 487 2.07 -22.57 2.26
C TYR A 487 1.39 -22.52 3.64
N PHE A 488 0.23 -21.88 3.74
CA PHE A 488 -0.59 -21.81 4.96
C PHE A 488 -1.88 -22.60 4.74
N ALA A 489 -2.22 -23.51 5.66
CA ALA A 489 -3.31 -24.47 5.48
C ALA A 489 -4.67 -23.81 5.18
N ASP A 490 -5.01 -22.77 5.92
CA ASP A 490 -6.26 -22.00 5.76
C ASP A 490 -6.01 -20.63 5.09
N GLY A 491 -4.88 -20.47 4.41
CA GLY A 491 -4.36 -19.18 3.97
C GLY A 491 -3.77 -18.35 5.13
N ILE A 492 -3.32 -17.13 4.78
CA ILE A 492 -2.67 -16.23 5.74
C ILE A 492 -3.72 -15.53 6.61
N SER A 493 -3.69 -15.82 7.90
CA SER A 493 -4.49 -15.15 8.94
C SER A 493 -3.95 -13.74 9.21
N THR A 494 -4.84 -12.75 9.15
CA THR A 494 -4.51 -11.34 9.44
C THR A 494 -4.01 -11.14 10.87
N LEU A 495 -4.62 -11.83 11.84
CA LEU A 495 -4.22 -11.74 13.25
C LEU A 495 -2.82 -12.31 13.48
N TYR A 496 -2.51 -13.46 12.89
CA TYR A 496 -1.20 -14.08 13.07
C TYR A 496 -0.09 -13.35 12.29
N LEU A 497 -0.42 -12.75 11.15
CA LEU A 497 0.47 -11.81 10.46
C LEU A 497 0.80 -10.61 11.36
N PHE A 498 -0.23 -9.95 11.91
CA PHE A 498 -0.06 -8.81 12.82
C PHE A 498 0.82 -9.17 14.02
N LEU A 499 0.56 -10.29 14.68
CA LEU A 499 1.38 -10.77 15.79
C LEU A 499 2.82 -11.09 15.37
N GLY A 500 3.01 -11.66 14.17
CA GLY A 500 4.32 -11.94 13.60
C GLY A 500 5.13 -10.67 13.26
N ALA A 501 4.44 -9.57 12.90
CA ALA A 501 5.04 -8.28 12.57
C ALA A 501 5.20 -7.35 13.79
N LEU A 502 4.52 -7.61 14.91
CA LEU A 502 4.49 -6.72 16.06
C LEU A 502 5.88 -6.49 16.67
N ILE A 503 6.63 -7.57 16.92
CA ILE A 503 7.97 -7.47 17.53
C ILE A 503 8.94 -6.69 16.63
N PRO A 504 9.13 -7.01 15.33
CA PRO A 504 10.02 -6.23 14.48
C PRO A 504 9.55 -4.77 14.40
N THR A 505 8.24 -4.51 14.30
CA THR A 505 7.71 -3.14 14.34
C THR A 505 8.12 -2.39 15.60
N LEU A 506 8.03 -3.00 16.78
CA LEU A 506 8.42 -2.38 18.05
C LEU A 506 9.93 -2.11 18.13
N ILE A 507 10.75 -3.03 17.61
CA ILE A 507 12.21 -2.81 17.53
C ILE A 507 12.48 -1.61 16.61
N MET A 508 11.75 -1.48 15.50
CA MET A 508 11.98 -0.41 14.51
C MET A 508 11.52 0.93 15.04
N ALA A 509 10.34 0.96 15.68
CA ALA A 509 9.85 2.13 16.38
C ALA A 509 10.87 2.59 17.44
N SER A 510 11.43 1.66 18.21
CA SER A 510 12.46 1.97 19.21
C SER A 510 13.74 2.52 18.56
N MET A 511 14.18 1.93 17.45
CA MET A 511 15.36 2.40 16.71
C MET A 511 15.18 3.83 16.18
N PHE A 512 14.02 4.16 15.61
CA PHE A 512 13.76 5.51 15.11
C PHE A 512 13.47 6.54 16.21
N TYR A 513 12.99 6.09 17.37
CA TYR A 513 12.65 6.96 18.48
C TYR A 513 13.87 7.38 19.30
N PHE A 514 14.76 6.43 19.64
CA PHE A 514 15.89 6.70 20.53
C PHE A 514 17.15 7.19 19.82
N PHE A 515 17.27 6.93 18.53
CA PHE A 515 18.43 7.27 17.71
C PHE A 515 18.02 8.12 16.54
#